data_AF-A0A926JN25-F1
#
_entry.id   AF-A0A926JN25-F1
#
_cell.length_a   1.000
_cell.length_b   1.000
_cell.length_c   1.000
_cell.angle_alpha   90.00
_cell.angle_beta   90.00
_cell.angle_gamma   90.00
#
_symmetry.space_group_name_H-M   'P 1'
#
loop_
_entity.id
_entity.type
_entity.pdbx_description
1 polymer ?
#
loop_
_entity_poly.entity_id
_entity_poly.type
_entity_poly.pdbx_seq_one_letter_code
_entity_poly.pdbx_strand_id
1 'polypeptide(L)'
;MVREERKDPVEILARVSGPGPQGGDPERAYQVWVHFARKAGWNVTENPGFQGLRGGTECGRVEIEGLEYRVHYGLRVRLTLVDDSAGRVTHRPILDHAAWAEPVLEGYTLE
;
A
#
# COMPACT_ATOMS: atom_id res chain seq x y z
N MET A 1 2.46 25.43 -14.90
CA MET A 1 1.75 24.19 -15.28
C MET A 1 2.62 23.04 -14.79
N VAL A 2 2.37 22.52 -13.59
CA VAL A 2 3.22 21.51 -12.93
C VAL A 2 2.29 20.35 -12.59
N ARG A 3 2.16 19.39 -13.52
CA ARG A 3 1.38 18.17 -13.28
C ARG A 3 2.23 16.90 -13.33
N GLU A 4 3.53 17.01 -13.67
CA GLU A 4 4.43 15.87 -13.93
C GLU A 4 5.21 15.36 -12.71
N GLU A 5 5.12 15.99 -11.53
CA GLU A 5 5.87 15.54 -10.34
C GLU A 5 5.02 14.78 -9.31
N ARG A 6 3.70 14.61 -9.54
CA ARG A 6 2.86 13.86 -8.61
C ARG A 6 3.08 12.37 -8.81
N LYS A 7 3.58 11.71 -7.77
CA LYS A 7 3.74 10.25 -7.74
C LYS A 7 2.39 9.57 -7.99
N ASP A 8 2.34 8.62 -8.93
CA ASP A 8 1.10 7.91 -9.26
C ASP A 8 0.59 7.12 -8.04
N PRO A 9 -0.73 7.08 -7.77
CA PRO A 9 -1.29 6.29 -6.68
C PRO A 9 -0.80 4.83 -6.65
N VAL A 10 -0.58 4.19 -7.80
CA VAL A 10 -0.11 2.79 -7.85
C VAL A 10 1.35 2.62 -7.41
N GLU A 11 2.14 3.71 -7.46
CA GLU A 11 3.54 3.70 -7.04
C GLU A 11 3.69 3.98 -5.54
N ILE A 12 2.64 4.46 -4.87
CA ILE A 12 2.65 4.79 -3.44
C ILE A 12 2.64 3.50 -2.62
N LEU A 13 3.70 3.30 -1.84
CA LEU A 13 3.85 2.18 -0.90
C LEU A 13 3.91 2.72 0.52
N ALA A 14 2.92 2.40 1.33
CA ALA A 14 2.87 2.74 2.74
C ALA A 14 3.38 1.58 3.58
N ARG A 15 4.63 1.67 4.06
CA ARG A 15 5.24 0.67 4.92
C ARG A 15 4.73 0.85 6.34
N VAL A 16 3.95 -0.11 6.82
CA VAL A 16 3.48 -0.16 8.21
C VAL A 16 3.80 -1.54 8.76
N SER A 17 5.03 -1.67 9.27
CA SER A 17 5.51 -2.89 9.92
C SER A 17 5.19 -2.81 11.41
N GLY A 18 4.57 -3.85 11.96
CA GLY A 18 4.51 -4.07 13.40
C GLY A 18 5.77 -4.83 13.88
N PRO A 19 6.12 -4.79 15.17
CA PRO A 19 7.18 -5.64 15.71
C PRO A 19 6.72 -7.10 15.72
N GLY A 20 6.91 -7.81 14.59
CA GLY A 20 6.69 -9.26 14.52
C GLY A 20 6.23 -9.78 13.15
N PRO A 21 6.27 -11.11 12.97
CA PRO A 21 5.91 -11.78 11.71
C PRO A 21 4.40 -11.77 11.41
N GLN A 22 3.56 -11.24 12.31
CA GLN A 22 2.10 -11.20 12.16
C GLN A 22 1.59 -10.00 11.34
N GLY A 23 2.49 -9.14 10.84
CA GLY A 23 2.13 -7.91 10.15
C GLY A 23 1.77 -6.79 11.13
N GLY A 24 1.83 -5.54 10.64
CA GLY A 24 1.22 -4.38 11.29
C GLY A 24 -0.30 -4.31 11.10
N ASP A 25 -0.90 -3.27 11.66
CA ASP A 25 -2.34 -2.99 11.63
C ASP A 25 -2.80 -2.56 10.21
N PRO A 26 -3.69 -3.34 9.54
CA PRO A 26 -4.17 -3.03 8.19
C PRO A 26 -4.97 -1.72 8.12
N GLU A 27 -5.68 -1.33 9.19
CA GLU A 27 -6.42 -0.07 9.24
C GLU A 27 -5.44 1.11 9.22
N ARG A 28 -4.40 1.01 10.05
CA ARG A 28 -3.32 2.00 10.07
C ARG A 28 -2.58 2.06 8.73
N ALA A 29 -2.32 0.91 8.10
CA ALA A 29 -1.66 0.86 6.79
C ALA A 29 -2.49 1.55 5.71
N TYR A 30 -3.81 1.33 5.70
CA TYR A 30 -4.75 2.04 4.83
C TYR A 30 -4.69 3.56 5.05
N GLN A 31 -4.80 4.01 6.30
CA GLN A 31 -4.78 5.44 6.64
C GLN A 31 -3.45 6.12 6.23
N VAL A 32 -2.32 5.43 6.44
CA VAL A 32 -0.99 5.94 6.02
C VAL A 32 -0.90 6.05 4.50
N TRP A 33 -1.45 5.08 3.76
CA TRP A 33 -1.49 5.15 2.30
C TRP A 33 -2.33 6.35 1.82
N VAL A 34 -3.53 6.54 2.38
CA VAL A 34 -4.40 7.69 2.06
C VAL A 34 -3.68 9.01 2.37
N HIS A 35 -2.98 9.09 3.50
CA HIS A 35 -2.16 10.25 3.84
C HIS A 35 -1.06 10.52 2.80
N PHE A 36 -0.35 9.49 2.33
CA PHE A 36 0.67 9.65 1.29
C PHE A 36 0.09 10.05 -0.07
N ALA A 37 -1.07 9.52 -0.45
CA ALA A 37 -1.77 9.94 -1.67
C ALA A 37 -2.19 11.41 -1.60
N ARG A 38 -2.79 11.85 -0.48
CA ARG A 38 -3.11 13.27 -0.24
C ARG A 38 -1.86 14.15 -0.26
N LYS A 39 -0.76 13.69 0.37
CA LYS A 39 0.53 14.40 0.38
C LYS A 39 1.16 14.51 -1.01
N ALA A 40 0.96 13.51 -1.87
CA ALA A 40 1.38 13.55 -3.27
C ALA A 40 0.50 14.47 -4.13
N GLY A 41 -0.53 15.09 -3.56
CA GLY A 41 -1.38 16.07 -4.21
C GLY A 41 -2.62 15.47 -4.87
N TRP A 42 -3.02 14.24 -4.51
CA TRP A 42 -4.25 13.62 -4.98
C TRP A 42 -5.44 14.01 -4.11
N ASN A 43 -6.59 14.24 -4.75
CA ASN A 43 -7.86 14.35 -4.03
C ASN A 43 -8.44 12.95 -3.80
N VAL A 44 -8.38 12.47 -2.55
CA VAL A 44 -8.76 11.11 -2.17
C VAL A 44 -10.03 11.13 -1.34
N THR A 45 -11.08 10.50 -1.87
CA THR A 45 -12.35 10.25 -1.19
C THR A 45 -12.39 8.81 -0.72
N GLU A 46 -12.68 8.60 0.56
CA GLU A 46 -12.80 7.26 1.15
C GLU A 46 -14.23 6.76 0.91
N ASN A 47 -14.42 5.85 -0.06
CA ASN A 47 -15.73 5.30 -0.39
C ASN A 47 -15.59 3.85 -0.86
N PRO A 48 -16.08 2.85 -0.12
CA PRO A 48 -16.61 2.90 1.26
C PRO A 48 -15.57 3.13 2.36
N GLY A 49 -14.28 3.27 2.03
CA GLY A 49 -13.22 3.44 3.03
C GLY A 49 -12.55 2.12 3.42
N PHE A 50 -12.01 2.03 4.64
CA PHE A 50 -11.50 0.79 5.21
C PHE A 50 -12.64 -0.22 5.46
N GLN A 51 -12.45 -1.48 5.07
CA GLN A 51 -13.46 -2.54 5.17
C GLN A 51 -12.97 -3.80 5.89
N GLY A 52 -11.73 -3.78 6.39
CA GLY A 52 -11.05 -4.95 6.95
C GLY A 52 -10.59 -5.94 5.87
N LEU A 53 -9.72 -6.88 6.25
CA LEU A 53 -9.21 -7.91 5.34
C LEU A 53 -10.25 -9.03 5.18
N ARG A 54 -11.02 -9.02 4.09
CA ARG A 54 -12.02 -10.06 3.78
C ARG A 54 -11.42 -11.23 3.01
N GLY A 55 -10.44 -11.92 3.60
CA GLY A 55 -9.87 -13.14 3.01
C GLY A 55 -8.88 -12.90 1.86
N GLY A 56 -8.08 -11.84 1.95
CA GLY A 56 -7.06 -11.49 0.96
C GLY A 56 -6.22 -10.32 1.46
N THR A 57 -5.66 -9.54 0.53
CA THR A 57 -4.91 -8.33 0.85
C THR A 57 -5.77 -7.06 0.79
N GLU A 58 -6.92 -7.08 0.13
CA GLU A 58 -7.81 -5.90 0.04
C GLU A 58 -8.28 -5.50 1.45
N CYS A 59 -7.95 -4.26 1.86
CA CYS A 59 -8.31 -3.71 3.16
C CYS A 59 -9.30 -2.54 3.05
N GLY A 60 -9.49 -1.98 1.86
CA GLY A 60 -10.44 -0.88 1.65
C GLY A 60 -10.41 -0.35 0.23
N ARG A 61 -11.23 0.67 -0.03
CA ARG A 61 -11.35 1.32 -1.33
C ARG A 61 -11.35 2.83 -1.20
N VAL A 62 -10.89 3.49 -2.25
CA VAL A 62 -10.89 4.95 -2.37
C VAL A 62 -11.28 5.34 -3.78
N GLU A 63 -11.77 6.56 -3.92
CA GLU A 63 -11.94 7.23 -5.20
C GLU A 63 -10.92 8.37 -5.30
N ILE A 64 -10.21 8.44 -6.44
CA ILE A 64 -9.21 9.47 -6.73
C ILE A 64 -9.55 10.12 -8.06
N GLU A 65 -9.91 11.40 -8.02
CA GLU A 65 -10.23 12.19 -9.23
C GLU A 65 -11.24 11.48 -10.18
N GLY A 66 -12.19 10.71 -9.62
CA GLY A 66 -13.22 9.97 -10.37
C GLY A 66 -12.86 8.52 -10.76
N LEU A 67 -11.69 8.02 -10.34
CA LEU A 67 -11.24 6.64 -10.53
C LEU A 67 -11.30 5.87 -9.21
N GLU A 68 -11.91 4.69 -9.21
CA GLU A 68 -11.91 3.79 -8.06
C GLU A 68 -10.58 3.02 -7.95
N TYR A 69 -10.04 2.94 -6.74
CA TYR A 69 -8.86 2.16 -6.41
C TYR A 69 -9.16 1.21 -5.24
N ARG A 70 -8.69 -0.03 -5.36
CA ARG A 70 -8.62 -0.99 -4.27
C ARG A 70 -7.31 -0.77 -3.53
N VAL A 71 -7.39 -0.58 -2.22
CA VAL A 71 -6.22 -0.49 -1.34
C VAL A 71 -6.00 -1.86 -0.71
N HIS A 72 -4.78 -2.34 -0.86
CA HIS A 72 -4.33 -3.63 -0.37
C HIS A 72 -3.32 -3.45 0.76
N TYR A 73 -3.17 -4.47 1.58
CA TYR A 73 -2.17 -4.59 2.63
C TYR A 73 -1.65 -6.03 2.71
N GLY A 74 -0.32 -6.18 2.72
CA GLY A 74 0.34 -7.48 2.66
C GLY A 74 1.82 -7.38 2.28
N LEU A 75 2.46 -8.53 2.05
CA LEU A 75 3.87 -8.63 1.67
C LEU A 75 4.10 -8.02 0.27
N ARG A 76 4.71 -6.83 0.23
CA ARG A 76 4.92 -6.08 -1.04
C ARG A 76 6.29 -5.44 -1.16
N VAL A 77 7.02 -5.31 -0.05
CA VAL A 77 8.34 -4.64 -0.03
C VAL A 77 9.44 -5.66 0.22
N ARG A 78 10.47 -5.64 -0.64
CA ARG A 78 11.68 -6.44 -0.43
C ARG A 78 12.66 -5.69 0.46
N LEU A 79 13.08 -6.31 1.55
CA LEU A 79 14.12 -5.83 2.46
C LEU A 79 15.29 -6.81 2.49
N THR A 80 16.43 -6.36 3.01
CA THR A 80 17.56 -7.22 3.35
C THR A 80 17.60 -7.37 4.86
N LEU A 81 17.37 -8.58 5.35
CA LEU A 81 17.60 -8.89 6.76
C LEU A 81 19.09 -9.17 6.95
N VAL A 82 19.67 -8.47 7.93
CA VAL A 82 21.01 -8.74 8.43
C VAL A 82 20.85 -9.63 9.67
N ASP A 83 21.45 -10.82 9.62
CA ASP A 83 21.40 -11.81 10.70
C ASP A 83 22.83 -12.18 11.10
N ASP A 84 23.16 -11.93 12.36
CA ASP A 84 24.45 -12.22 12.99
C ASP A 84 24.34 -13.27 14.11
N SER A 85 23.16 -13.89 14.29
CA SER A 85 22.87 -14.82 15.40
C SER A 85 23.74 -16.07 15.40
N ALA A 86 24.29 -16.45 14.24
CA ALA A 86 25.23 -17.56 14.07
C ALA A 86 26.72 -17.17 14.21
N GLY A 87 27.01 -15.95 14.68
CA GLY A 87 28.38 -15.43 14.80
C GLY A 87 29.04 -15.05 13.47
N ARG A 88 28.27 -15.05 12.37
CA ARG A 88 28.67 -14.56 11.04
C ARG A 88 27.54 -13.70 10.49
N VAL A 89 27.89 -12.52 9.98
CA VAL A 89 26.93 -11.64 9.32
C VAL A 89 26.46 -12.29 8.02
N THR A 90 25.16 -12.55 7.94
CA THR A 90 24.50 -13.06 6.74
C THR A 90 23.44 -12.08 6.28
N HIS A 91 23.31 -11.94 4.96
CA HIS A 91 22.31 -11.10 4.32
C HIS A 91 21.31 -12.00 3.60
N ARG A 92 20.03 -11.90 3.94
CA ARG A 92 18.97 -12.64 3.25
C ARG A 92 17.84 -11.72 2.81
N PRO A 93 17.30 -11.89 1.60
CA PRO A 93 16.13 -11.14 1.18
C PRO A 93 14.91 -11.61 1.98
N ILE A 94 14.15 -10.66 2.51
CA ILE A 94 12.86 -10.90 3.16
C ILE A 94 11.79 -10.00 2.53
N LEU A 95 10.53 -10.37 2.70
CA LEU A 95 9.41 -9.51 2.38
C LEU A 95 8.87 -8.86 3.66
N ASP A 96 8.44 -7.62 3.53
CA ASP A 96 7.76 -6.87 4.58
C ASP A 96 6.42 -6.33 4.08
N HIS A 97 5.55 -6.03 5.05
CA HIS A 97 4.19 -5.58 4.81
C HIS A 97 4.17 -4.12 4.36
N ALA A 98 3.35 -3.83 3.36
CA ALA A 98 3.02 -2.47 2.97
C ALA A 98 1.59 -2.41 2.45
N ALA A 99 1.00 -1.22 2.48
CA ALA A 99 -0.20 -0.92 1.73
C ALA A 99 0.13 -0.31 0.36
N TRP A 100 -0.63 -0.71 -0.65
CA TRP A 100 -0.56 -0.25 -2.04
C TRP A 100 -1.95 -0.15 -2.64
N ALA A 101 -2.09 0.53 -3.78
CA ALA A 101 -3.37 0.62 -4.47
C ALA A 101 -3.30 0.08 -5.90
N GLU A 102 -4.42 -0.46 -6.37
CA GLU A 102 -4.63 -0.92 -7.73
C GLU A 102 -5.93 -0.31 -8.28
N PRO A 103 -5.94 0.20 -9.52
CA PRO A 103 -7.14 0.77 -10.10
C PRO A 103 -8.17 -0.33 -10.38
N VAL A 104 -9.45 0.00 -10.19
CA VAL A 104 -10.56 -0.88 -10.59
C VAL A 104 -10.86 -0.64 -12.07
N LEU A 105 -10.56 -1.63 -12.90
CA LEU A 105 -10.75 -1.55 -14.36
C LEU A 105 -12.12 -2.04 -14.84
N GLU A 106 -12.99 -2.49 -13.93
CA GLU A 106 -14.35 -2.96 -14.22
C GLU A 106 -15.23 -1.78 -14.68
N GLY A 107 -15.13 -1.43 -15.96
CA GLY A 107 -15.87 -0.29 -16.57
C GLY A 107 -15.16 0.36 -17.75
N TYR A 108 -13.86 0.10 -17.96
CA TYR A 108 -13.11 0.59 -19.10
C TYR A 108 -13.10 -0.45 -20.23
N THR A 109 -14.16 -0.47 -21.04
CA THR A 109 -14.07 -1.07 -22.37
C THR A 109 -13.12 -0.19 -23.17
N LEU A 110 -11.95 -0.71 -23.54
CA LEU A 110 -11.10 -0.08 -24.54
C LEU A 110 -11.80 -0.27 -25.89
N GLU A 111 -12.58 0.72 -26.33
CA GLU A 111 -13.04 0.83 -27.72
C GLU A 111 -11.90 1.27 -28.65
#